data_AF-B4MP99-F1
#
_entry.id   AF-B4MP99-F1
#
_cell.length_a   1.000
_cell.length_b   1.000
_cell.length_c   1.000
_cell.angle_alpha   90.00
_cell.angle_beta   90.00
_cell.angle_gamma   90.00
#
_symmetry.space_group_name_H-M   'P 1'
#
loop_
_entity.id
_entity.type
_entity.pdbx_description
1 polymer ?
#
loop_
_entity_poly.entity_id
_entity_poly.type
_entity_poly.pdbx_seq_one_letter_code
_entity_poly.pdbx_strand_id
1 'polypeptide(L)'
;MEGHIKRLINGAYFDPDVLCEMEESVPYSLNIDEFWHHTLPFVHKIFVVLLTNLNTGHMKLVYAANCCPSARTETKRFLTDSEEVAVTLLKVMYQVPPCRLKNIVALVSDRNKMNVRALEDAEKMLGRNLPPVIFDSTQIASKFNMEKDPFTRASMEEILATLFKRESYKSQLDDIETMCNGSNYKTLQLLWGFSTSLEKILKKVFDIDASITTFNVGHLSNDKLEAYGRSAVSQINLSFSKLL
;
A
#
# COMPACT_ATOMS: atom_id res chain seq x y z
N MET A 1 12.60 -23.88 16.55
CA MET A 1 12.13 -22.67 15.85
C MET A 1 13.31 -21.72 15.81
N GLU A 2 14.08 -21.79 14.73
CA GLU A 2 15.17 -20.85 14.49
C GLU A 2 14.54 -19.50 14.17
N GLY A 3 14.75 -18.48 15.02
CA GLY A 3 14.25 -17.13 14.74
C GLY A 3 14.86 -16.65 13.43
N HIS A 4 14.03 -16.28 12.46
CA HIS A 4 14.53 -15.71 11.22
C HIS A 4 15.09 -14.33 11.55
N ILE A 5 16.42 -14.27 11.64
CA ILE A 5 17.22 -13.08 11.92
C ILE A 5 16.62 -11.88 11.16
N LYS A 6 16.33 -10.78 11.87
CA LYS A 6 16.12 -9.44 11.28
C LYS A 6 17.37 -9.10 10.48
N ARG A 7 17.36 -9.32 9.18
CA ARG A 7 18.56 -9.20 8.36
C ARG A 7 18.55 -7.86 7.65
N LEU A 8 19.58 -7.07 7.91
CA LEU A 8 20.07 -6.09 6.94
C LEU A 8 20.72 -6.88 5.81
N ILE A 9 20.01 -7.08 4.69
CA ILE A 9 20.55 -7.73 3.49
C ILE A 9 20.82 -6.63 2.46
N ASN A 10 22.07 -6.47 2.05
CA ASN A 10 22.47 -5.52 1.01
C ASN A 10 21.98 -4.07 1.24
N GLY A 11 21.97 -3.60 2.49
CA GLY A 11 21.53 -2.25 2.84
C GLY A 11 20.00 -2.08 2.96
N ALA A 12 19.23 -3.16 2.87
CA ALA A 12 17.79 -3.18 3.11
C ALA A 12 17.44 -3.95 4.39
N TYR A 13 16.55 -3.38 5.19
CA TYR A 13 15.84 -4.09 6.25
C TYR A 13 14.78 -5.00 5.64
N PHE A 14 14.73 -6.25 6.11
CA PHE A 14 13.66 -7.17 5.78
C PHE A 14 13.29 -8.06 6.97
N ASP A 15 11.99 -8.13 7.28
CA ASP A 15 11.42 -8.90 8.38
C ASP A 15 10.34 -9.86 7.86
N PRO A 16 10.71 -11.11 7.52
CA PRO A 16 9.78 -12.10 7.00
C PRO A 16 8.85 -12.65 8.09
N ASP A 17 9.24 -12.57 9.38
CA ASP A 17 8.44 -13.10 10.48
C ASP A 17 7.10 -12.38 10.58
N VAL A 18 7.07 -11.08 10.30
CA VAL A 18 5.84 -10.27 10.19
C VAL A 18 4.81 -10.89 9.23
N LEU A 19 5.26 -11.47 8.12
CA LEU A 19 4.40 -12.13 7.12
C LEU A 19 4.02 -13.54 7.57
N CYS A 20 4.95 -14.25 8.21
CA CYS A 20 4.77 -15.57 8.81
C CYS A 20 3.96 -15.57 10.12
N GLU A 21 3.56 -14.42 10.64
CA GLU A 21 2.71 -14.26 11.83
C GLU A 21 1.26 -13.86 11.49
N MET A 22 0.94 -13.60 10.22
CA MET A 22 -0.40 -13.19 9.80
C MET A 22 -1.50 -14.18 10.23
N GLU A 23 -2.58 -13.66 10.79
CA GLU A 23 -3.77 -14.45 11.12
C GLU A 23 -4.61 -14.81 9.88
N GLU A 24 -5.11 -16.04 9.80
CA GLU A 24 -5.81 -16.57 8.61
C GLU A 24 -7.23 -16.01 8.41
N SER A 25 -7.84 -15.43 9.44
CA SER A 25 -9.18 -14.80 9.37
C SER A 25 -9.11 -13.28 9.18
N VAL A 26 -7.91 -12.70 9.15
CA VAL A 26 -7.74 -11.25 9.12
C VAL A 26 -7.37 -10.78 7.71
N PRO A 27 -8.01 -9.74 7.18
CA PRO A 27 -7.59 -9.08 5.94
C PRO A 27 -6.42 -8.12 6.18
N TYR A 28 -5.43 -8.16 5.29
CA TYR A 28 -4.24 -7.31 5.33
C TYR A 28 -4.02 -6.60 3.99
N SER A 29 -3.37 -5.45 4.04
CA SER A 29 -2.79 -4.80 2.87
C SER A 29 -1.28 -4.70 2.98
N LEU A 30 -0.61 -4.66 1.83
CA LEU A 30 0.76 -4.18 1.74
C LEU A 30 0.72 -2.71 1.32
N ASN A 31 1.14 -1.84 2.22
CA ASN A 31 1.22 -0.41 1.99
C ASN A 31 2.64 -0.06 1.57
N ILE A 32 2.77 0.54 0.40
CA ILE A 32 4.04 0.76 -0.30
C ILE A 32 4.19 2.25 -0.54
N ASP A 33 5.31 2.81 -0.07
CA ASP A 33 5.60 4.22 -0.28
C ASP A 33 7.10 4.56 -0.17
N GLU A 34 7.43 5.81 -0.46
CA GLU A 34 8.74 6.41 -0.28
C GLU A 34 8.66 7.75 0.46
N PHE A 35 9.59 7.98 1.39
CA PHE A 35 9.68 9.23 2.15
C PHE A 35 11.13 9.66 2.41
N TRP A 36 11.33 10.96 2.70
CA TRP A 36 12.65 11.55 2.94
C TRP A 36 13.03 11.51 4.42
N HIS A 37 14.01 10.71 4.83
CA HIS A 37 14.47 10.63 6.22
C HIS A 37 15.77 11.43 6.43
N HIS A 38 15.77 12.32 7.43
CA HIS A 38 16.93 13.16 7.74
C HIS A 38 17.71 12.53 8.90
N THR A 39 18.97 12.18 8.64
CA THR A 39 19.91 11.69 9.65
C THR A 39 21.18 12.53 9.50
N LEU A 40 21.29 13.61 10.28
CA LEU A 40 22.35 14.60 10.12
C LEU A 40 23.74 13.94 10.02
N PRO A 41 24.57 14.25 9.00
CA PRO A 41 24.41 15.32 7.99
C PRO A 41 23.65 14.92 6.70
N PHE A 42 23.09 13.71 6.62
CA PHE A 42 22.56 13.13 5.39
C PHE A 42 21.03 13.23 5.29
N VAL A 43 20.55 13.26 4.04
CA VAL A 43 19.14 13.10 3.69
C VAL A 43 19.01 11.82 2.89
N HIS A 44 18.28 10.86 3.42
CA HIS A 44 18.00 9.58 2.80
C HIS A 44 16.61 9.60 2.17
N LYS A 45 16.41 8.85 1.09
CA LYS A 45 15.06 8.54 0.62
C LYS A 45 14.81 7.07 0.86
N ILE A 46 13.84 6.78 1.71
CA ILE A 46 13.54 5.43 2.15
C ILE A 46 12.32 4.93 1.40
N PHE A 47 12.48 3.83 0.68
CA PHE A 47 11.38 3.03 0.16
C PHE A 47 10.99 1.99 1.22
N VAL A 48 9.69 1.86 1.49
CA VAL A 48 9.18 0.96 2.53
C VAL A 48 8.00 0.13 2.04
N VAL A 49 7.87 -1.05 2.64
CA VAL A 49 6.66 -1.88 2.59
C VAL A 49 6.20 -2.15 4.02
N LEU A 50 4.99 -1.71 4.36
CA LEU A 50 4.32 -2.02 5.61
C LEU A 50 3.24 -3.08 5.37
N LEU A 51 3.08 -3.98 6.32
CA LEU A 51 1.90 -4.84 6.43
C LEU A 51 0.90 -4.16 7.36
N THR A 52 -0.32 -3.93 6.88
CA THR A 52 -1.40 -3.30 7.67
C THR A 52 -2.50 -4.32 7.94
N ASN A 53 -2.83 -4.54 9.21
CA ASN A 53 -4.02 -5.26 9.62
C ASN A 53 -5.24 -4.36 9.41
N LEU A 54 -6.13 -4.72 8.49
CA LEU A 54 -7.22 -3.84 8.09
C LEU A 54 -8.39 -3.80 9.08
N ASN A 55 -8.43 -4.70 10.08
CA ASN A 55 -9.43 -4.64 11.15
C ASN A 55 -9.06 -3.64 12.24
N THR A 56 -7.76 -3.39 12.44
CA THR A 56 -7.25 -2.59 13.57
C THR A 56 -6.47 -1.35 13.13
N GLY A 57 -6.03 -1.29 11.87
CA GLY A 57 -5.09 -0.30 11.38
C GLY A 57 -3.67 -0.47 11.91
N HIS A 58 -3.38 -1.57 12.63
CA HIS A 58 -2.03 -1.83 13.13
C HIS A 58 -1.07 -2.13 11.97
N MET A 59 0.05 -1.41 11.93
CA MET A 59 1.07 -1.54 10.91
C MET A 59 2.31 -2.26 11.47
N LYS A 60 2.95 -3.09 10.65
CA LYS A 60 4.27 -3.67 10.92
C LYS A 60 5.19 -3.41 9.72
N LEU A 61 6.44 -3.05 9.98
CA LEU A 61 7.43 -2.82 8.92
C LEU A 61 7.93 -4.17 8.39
N VAL A 62 7.74 -4.40 7.09
CA VAL A 62 8.19 -5.63 6.42
C VAL A 62 9.52 -5.38 5.73
N TYR A 63 9.64 -4.27 5.00
CA TYR A 63 10.81 -3.96 4.20
C TYR A 63 11.13 -2.46 4.26
N ALA A 64 12.42 -2.11 4.33
CA ALA A 64 12.87 -0.74 4.13
C ALA A 64 14.24 -0.72 3.44
N ALA A 65 14.43 0.14 2.45
CA ALA A 65 15.72 0.34 1.80
C ALA A 65 15.95 1.82 1.50
N ASN A 66 17.20 2.28 1.54
CA ASN A 66 17.56 3.61 1.04
C ASN A 66 17.79 3.54 -0.47
N CYS A 67 17.00 4.32 -1.20
CA CYS A 67 17.02 4.42 -2.65
C CYS A 67 17.66 5.75 -3.11
N CYS A 68 18.51 6.36 -2.28
CA CYS A 68 19.22 7.58 -2.67
C CYS A 68 20.10 7.28 -3.90
N PRO A 69 19.99 8.04 -5.00
CA PRO A 69 20.70 7.73 -6.23
C PRO A 69 22.21 7.81 -5.99
N SER A 70 22.92 6.76 -6.34
CA SER A 70 24.38 6.79 -6.46
C SER A 70 24.75 7.71 -7.63
N ALA A 71 24.93 9.02 -7.38
CA ALA A 71 25.62 10.01 -8.22
C ALA A 71 25.42 9.94 -9.77
N ARG A 72 24.35 9.33 -10.29
CA ARG A 72 24.12 9.14 -11.71
C ARG A 72 22.88 9.91 -12.12
N THR A 73 23.17 11.13 -12.56
CA THR A 73 22.39 11.97 -13.48
C THR A 73 20.91 12.19 -13.14
N GLU A 74 20.66 13.42 -12.68
CA GLU A 74 19.49 14.26 -12.93
C GLU A 74 18.50 13.68 -13.95
N THR A 75 17.47 13.01 -13.44
CA THR A 75 16.06 13.02 -13.88
C THR A 75 15.40 11.75 -13.36
N LYS A 76 14.49 11.88 -12.38
CA LYS A 76 13.26 11.09 -12.27
C LYS A 76 12.48 11.53 -11.02
N ARG A 77 11.19 11.82 -11.20
CA ARG A 77 10.22 12.12 -10.14
C ARG A 77 9.91 10.92 -9.22
N PHE A 78 10.42 9.73 -9.58
CA PHE A 78 10.32 8.47 -8.85
C PHE A 78 11.74 7.94 -8.66
N LEU A 79 12.16 7.67 -7.42
CA LEU A 79 13.56 7.32 -7.14
C LEU A 79 13.80 5.81 -7.02
N THR A 80 12.75 5.02 -6.84
CA THR A 80 12.80 3.55 -6.97
C THR A 80 12.36 3.18 -8.39
N ASP A 81 13.17 2.45 -9.14
CA ASP A 81 12.79 2.03 -10.50
C ASP A 81 11.77 0.86 -10.48
N SER A 82 11.17 0.54 -11.63
CA SER A 82 10.22 -0.58 -11.74
C SER A 82 10.79 -1.90 -11.28
N GLU A 83 12.06 -2.14 -11.57
CA GLU A 83 12.70 -3.42 -11.32
C GLU A 83 12.91 -3.60 -9.81
N GLU A 84 13.36 -2.58 -9.11
CA GLU A 84 13.50 -2.57 -7.65
C GLU A 84 12.17 -2.80 -6.93
N VAL A 85 11.08 -2.15 -7.41
CA VAL A 85 9.73 -2.37 -6.87
C VAL A 85 9.28 -3.81 -7.14
N ALA A 86 9.45 -4.32 -8.36
CA ALA A 86 9.08 -5.69 -8.71
C ALA A 86 9.84 -6.71 -7.86
N VAL A 87 11.17 -6.59 -7.77
CA VAL A 87 12.03 -7.46 -6.96
C VAL A 87 11.65 -7.41 -5.48
N THR A 88 11.29 -6.23 -4.95
CA THR A 88 10.84 -6.12 -3.55
C THR A 88 9.50 -6.81 -3.35
N LEU A 89 8.53 -6.60 -4.25
CA LEU A 89 7.24 -7.28 -4.21
C LEU A 89 7.41 -8.79 -4.27
N LEU A 90 8.29 -9.30 -5.15
CA LEU A 90 8.63 -10.72 -5.22
C LEU A 90 9.15 -11.23 -3.90
N LYS A 91 10.16 -10.55 -3.32
CA LYS A 91 10.74 -10.93 -2.02
C LYS A 91 9.67 -11.02 -0.93
N VAL A 92 8.82 -10.01 -0.81
CA VAL A 92 7.73 -9.99 0.17
C VAL A 92 6.75 -11.13 -0.10
N MET A 93 6.23 -11.24 -1.32
CA MET A 93 5.19 -12.20 -1.67
C MET A 93 5.65 -13.67 -1.62
N TYR A 94 6.94 -13.96 -1.78
CA TYR A 94 7.49 -15.31 -1.61
C TYR A 94 7.62 -15.73 -0.15
N GLN A 95 7.72 -14.78 0.79
CA GLN A 95 7.78 -15.10 2.22
C GLN A 95 6.39 -15.28 2.86
N VAL A 96 5.32 -14.85 2.18
CA VAL A 96 3.96 -15.05 2.69
C VAL A 96 3.62 -16.54 2.60
N PRO A 97 3.26 -17.19 3.73
CA PRO A 97 2.88 -18.60 3.72
C PRO A 97 1.72 -18.87 2.72
N PRO A 98 1.73 -20.00 1.98
CA PRO A 98 0.72 -20.27 0.97
C PRO A 98 -0.73 -20.16 1.48
N CYS A 99 -1.01 -20.62 2.70
CA CYS A 99 -2.35 -20.55 3.30
C CYS A 99 -2.82 -19.11 3.60
N ARG A 100 -1.90 -18.15 3.67
CA ARG A 100 -2.14 -16.75 4.08
C ARG A 100 -2.07 -15.75 2.93
N LEU A 101 -1.73 -16.20 1.73
CA LEU A 101 -1.69 -15.33 0.55
C LEU A 101 -3.05 -14.69 0.26
N LYS A 102 -4.14 -15.43 0.48
CA LYS A 102 -5.51 -14.93 0.32
C LYS A 102 -5.82 -13.74 1.24
N ASN A 103 -5.10 -13.63 2.36
CA ASN A 103 -5.28 -12.59 3.36
C ASN A 103 -4.70 -11.25 2.93
N ILE A 104 -3.78 -11.22 1.96
CA ILE A 104 -3.30 -9.96 1.37
C ILE A 104 -4.30 -9.54 0.29
N VAL A 105 -5.21 -8.64 0.67
CA VAL A 105 -6.33 -8.24 -0.17
C VAL A 105 -6.00 -7.06 -1.08
N ALA A 106 -4.98 -6.25 -0.74
CA ALA A 106 -4.66 -5.04 -1.47
C ALA A 106 -3.16 -4.70 -1.46
N LEU A 107 -2.71 -4.06 -2.55
CA LEU A 107 -1.50 -3.26 -2.60
C LEU A 107 -1.90 -1.78 -2.58
N VAL A 108 -1.56 -1.06 -1.51
CA VAL A 108 -1.89 0.37 -1.34
C VAL A 108 -0.66 1.19 -1.70
N SER A 109 -0.77 2.08 -2.69
CA SER A 109 0.30 3.01 -3.04
C SER A 109 -0.22 4.24 -3.79
N ASP A 110 0.61 5.25 -3.94
CA ASP A 110 0.32 6.42 -4.79
C ASP A 110 0.26 6.00 -6.27
N ARG A 111 -0.77 6.48 -6.98
CA ARG A 111 -0.96 6.28 -8.43
C ARG A 111 0.29 6.64 -9.24
N ASN A 112 1.03 7.64 -8.83
CA ASN A 112 2.23 8.09 -9.51
C ASN A 112 3.42 7.17 -9.23
N LYS A 113 3.49 6.60 -8.02
CA LYS A 113 4.63 5.81 -7.53
C LYS A 113 4.50 4.32 -7.89
N MET A 114 3.29 3.81 -8.04
CA MET A 114 3.05 2.42 -8.41
C MET A 114 3.29 2.21 -9.90
N ASN A 115 4.42 1.58 -10.23
CA ASN A 115 4.81 1.34 -11.60
C ASN A 115 4.07 0.11 -12.16
N VAL A 116 3.16 0.30 -13.12
CA VAL A 116 2.37 -0.78 -13.73
C VAL A 116 3.26 -1.90 -14.28
N ARG A 117 4.41 -1.55 -14.88
CA ARG A 117 5.38 -2.54 -15.38
C ARG A 117 5.94 -3.41 -14.24
N ALA A 118 6.20 -2.81 -13.08
CA ALA A 118 6.70 -3.55 -11.92
C ALA A 118 5.70 -4.62 -11.46
N LEU A 119 4.40 -4.33 -11.54
CA LEU A 119 3.34 -5.28 -11.20
C LEU A 119 3.27 -6.41 -12.23
N GLU A 120 3.29 -6.08 -13.51
CA GLU A 120 3.27 -7.07 -14.61
C GLU A 120 4.47 -8.02 -14.53
N ASP A 121 5.66 -7.47 -14.31
CA ASP A 121 6.89 -8.26 -14.14
C ASP A 121 6.81 -9.16 -12.90
N ALA A 122 6.33 -8.63 -11.78
CA ALA A 122 6.17 -9.41 -10.56
C ALA A 122 5.13 -10.53 -10.72
N GLU A 123 3.98 -10.29 -11.35
CA GLU A 123 2.98 -11.33 -11.63
C GLU A 123 3.53 -12.45 -12.51
N LYS A 124 4.24 -12.06 -13.58
CA LYS A 124 4.88 -13.01 -14.50
C LYS A 124 5.89 -13.90 -13.77
N MET A 125 6.68 -13.34 -12.86
CA MET A 125 7.69 -14.08 -12.09
C MET A 125 7.07 -14.92 -10.97
N LEU A 126 6.00 -14.45 -10.32
CA LEU A 126 5.26 -15.22 -9.30
C LEU A 126 4.47 -16.39 -9.91
N GLY A 127 4.12 -16.31 -11.19
CA GLY A 127 3.22 -17.28 -11.84
C GLY A 127 1.79 -17.22 -11.32
N ARG A 128 1.39 -16.09 -10.73
CA ARG A 128 0.05 -15.84 -10.16
C ARG A 128 -0.25 -14.35 -10.12
N ASN A 129 -1.54 -14.02 -10.05
CA ASN A 129 -1.99 -12.64 -9.94
C ASN A 129 -1.63 -12.04 -8.58
N LEU A 130 -1.23 -10.77 -8.59
CA LEU A 130 -1.02 -9.98 -7.39
C LEU A 130 -2.37 -9.56 -6.77
N PRO A 131 -2.37 -9.13 -5.50
CA PRO A 131 -3.52 -8.46 -4.92
C PRO A 131 -3.88 -7.20 -5.74
N PRO A 132 -5.18 -6.84 -5.82
CA PRO A 132 -5.61 -5.59 -6.43
C PRO A 132 -4.84 -4.39 -5.90
N VAL A 133 -4.44 -3.54 -6.83
CA VAL A 133 -3.88 -2.22 -6.54
C VAL A 133 -4.99 -1.24 -6.21
N ILE A 134 -4.87 -0.54 -5.10
CA ILE A 134 -5.73 0.61 -4.77
C ILE A 134 -4.87 1.84 -4.53
N PHE A 135 -5.32 2.97 -5.10
CA PHE A 135 -4.62 4.22 -4.93
C PHE A 135 -4.83 4.77 -3.52
N ASP A 136 -3.77 5.30 -2.93
CA ASP A 136 -3.85 5.88 -1.59
C ASP A 136 -4.88 7.03 -1.54
N SER A 137 -5.84 6.88 -0.63
CA SER A 137 -6.94 7.82 -0.47
C SER A 137 -6.48 9.21 -0.05
N THR A 138 -5.37 9.33 0.69
CA THR A 138 -4.83 10.64 1.10
C THR A 138 -4.30 11.44 -0.09
N GLN A 139 -3.63 10.76 -1.03
CA GLN A 139 -3.14 11.38 -2.27
C GLN A 139 -4.28 11.76 -3.20
N ILE A 140 -5.30 10.89 -3.30
CA ILE A 140 -6.52 11.19 -4.07
C ILE A 140 -7.20 12.45 -3.51
N ALA A 141 -7.40 12.52 -2.19
CA ALA A 141 -7.99 13.68 -1.54
C ALA A 141 -7.18 14.96 -1.76
N SER A 142 -5.85 14.89 -1.69
CA SER A 142 -4.96 16.01 -2.01
C SER A 142 -5.18 16.51 -3.44
N LYS A 143 -5.29 15.58 -4.40
CA LYS A 143 -5.53 15.91 -5.81
C LYS A 143 -6.90 16.55 -6.03
N PHE A 144 -7.94 16.10 -5.35
CA PHE A 144 -9.26 16.73 -5.41
C PHE A 144 -9.25 18.17 -4.89
N ASN A 145 -8.47 18.44 -3.83
CA ASN A 145 -8.28 19.80 -3.32
C ASN A 145 -7.56 20.70 -4.32
N MET A 146 -6.51 20.20 -4.97
CA MET A 146 -5.79 20.95 -6.01
C MET A 146 -6.68 21.31 -7.20
N GLU A 147 -7.53 20.38 -7.61
CA GLU A 147 -8.48 20.54 -8.71
C GLU A 147 -9.76 21.30 -8.30
N LYS A 148 -9.88 21.67 -7.01
CA LYS A 148 -11.05 22.34 -6.42
C LYS A 148 -12.37 21.62 -6.73
N ASP A 149 -12.39 20.28 -6.65
CA ASP A 149 -13.60 19.47 -6.83
C ASP A 149 -14.16 18.99 -5.48
N PRO A 150 -15.04 19.78 -4.82
CA PRO A 150 -15.60 19.41 -3.53
C PRO A 150 -16.60 18.25 -3.62
N PHE A 151 -17.23 18.03 -4.79
CA PHE A 151 -18.27 17.01 -4.94
C PHE A 151 -17.65 15.61 -5.02
N THR A 152 -16.64 15.43 -5.88
CA THR A 152 -15.91 14.15 -5.95
C THR A 152 -15.17 13.87 -4.65
N ARG A 153 -14.68 14.91 -3.97
CA ARG A 153 -14.10 14.77 -2.63
C ARG A 153 -15.12 14.26 -1.61
N ALA A 154 -16.32 14.84 -1.57
CA ALA A 154 -17.36 14.41 -0.64
C ALA A 154 -17.74 12.93 -0.85
N SER A 155 -17.89 12.48 -2.10
CA SER A 155 -18.15 11.07 -2.40
C SER A 155 -17.02 10.15 -1.93
N MET A 156 -15.76 10.57 -2.06
CA MET A 156 -14.63 9.81 -1.53
C MET A 156 -14.66 9.73 0.01
N GLU A 157 -14.96 10.84 0.69
CA GLU A 157 -15.12 10.86 2.14
C GLU A 157 -16.27 9.94 2.59
N GLU A 158 -17.37 9.90 1.84
CA GLU A 158 -18.49 8.99 2.07
C GLU A 158 -18.08 7.52 1.88
N ILE A 159 -17.32 7.17 0.84
CA ILE A 159 -16.78 5.81 0.66
C ILE A 159 -15.94 5.41 1.89
N LEU A 160 -15.04 6.28 2.36
CA LEU A 160 -14.17 5.97 3.50
C LEU A 160 -14.93 5.84 4.83
N ALA A 161 -16.01 6.61 4.99
CA ALA A 161 -16.88 6.56 6.17
C ALA A 161 -17.86 5.38 6.13
N THR A 162 -18.13 4.80 4.96
CA THR A 162 -19.14 3.77 4.78
C THR A 162 -18.72 2.45 5.46
N LEU A 163 -19.68 1.85 6.16
CA LEU A 163 -19.61 0.48 6.63
C LEU A 163 -20.25 -0.44 5.58
N PHE A 164 -19.42 -1.00 4.69
CA PHE A 164 -19.87 -1.84 3.59
C PHE A 164 -20.38 -3.17 4.10
N LYS A 165 -21.52 -3.64 3.57
CA LYS A 165 -22.11 -4.93 3.94
C LYS A 165 -21.84 -5.96 2.87
N ARG A 166 -21.59 -7.22 3.25
CA ARG A 166 -21.31 -8.33 2.33
C ARG A 166 -22.30 -8.47 1.18
N GLU A 167 -23.59 -8.36 1.48
CA GLU A 167 -24.70 -8.56 0.53
C GLU A 167 -24.91 -7.36 -0.41
N SER A 168 -24.46 -6.15 -0.02
CA SER A 168 -24.84 -4.91 -0.70
C SER A 168 -23.69 -3.97 -1.01
N TYR A 169 -22.42 -4.36 -0.77
CA TYR A 169 -21.30 -3.44 -0.93
C TYR A 169 -21.19 -2.88 -2.35
N LYS A 170 -21.58 -3.66 -3.37
CA LYS A 170 -21.60 -3.22 -4.77
C LYS A 170 -22.61 -2.10 -4.97
N SER A 171 -23.86 -2.32 -4.57
CA SER A 171 -24.89 -1.29 -4.69
C SER A 171 -24.57 -0.07 -3.84
N GLN A 172 -23.99 -0.25 -2.65
CA GLN A 172 -23.53 0.87 -1.83
C GLN A 172 -22.45 1.71 -2.55
N LEU A 173 -21.50 1.09 -3.25
CA LEU A 173 -20.53 1.82 -4.06
C LEU A 173 -21.21 2.53 -5.24
N ASP A 174 -22.05 1.82 -6.00
CA ASP A 174 -22.77 2.36 -7.14
C ASP A 174 -23.66 3.56 -6.76
N ASP A 175 -24.33 3.49 -5.61
CA ASP A 175 -25.17 4.55 -5.08
C ASP A 175 -24.33 5.81 -4.78
N ILE A 176 -23.18 5.66 -4.11
CA ILE A 176 -22.27 6.78 -3.81
C ILE A 176 -21.73 7.41 -5.11
N GLU A 177 -21.36 6.58 -6.09
CA GLU A 177 -20.89 7.07 -7.40
C GLU A 177 -21.99 7.79 -8.18
N THR A 178 -23.22 7.27 -8.16
CA THR A 178 -24.37 7.88 -8.84
C THR A 178 -24.76 9.21 -8.20
N MET A 179 -24.59 9.34 -6.89
CA MET A 179 -24.83 10.58 -6.15
C MET A 179 -23.71 11.61 -6.29
N CYS A 180 -22.56 11.24 -6.88
CA CYS A 180 -21.44 12.14 -7.12
C CYS A 180 -21.79 13.20 -8.18
N ASN A 181 -22.05 14.42 -7.75
CA ASN A 181 -22.31 15.59 -8.63
C ASN A 181 -21.04 16.25 -9.18
N GLY A 182 -19.89 15.55 -9.13
CA GLY A 182 -18.63 16.04 -9.69
C GLY A 182 -18.72 16.21 -11.20
N SER A 183 -18.10 17.27 -11.73
CA SER A 183 -18.05 17.53 -13.17
C SER A 183 -16.62 17.52 -13.72
N ASN A 184 -15.60 17.51 -12.85
CA ASN A 184 -14.22 17.40 -13.30
C ASN A 184 -13.91 15.93 -13.63
N TYR A 185 -13.91 15.63 -14.93
CA TYR A 185 -13.67 14.30 -15.47
C TYR A 185 -12.35 13.66 -14.98
N LYS A 186 -11.29 14.44 -14.71
CA LYS A 186 -10.03 13.90 -14.18
C LYS A 186 -10.19 13.35 -12.76
N THR A 187 -10.99 14.02 -11.95
CA THR A 187 -11.26 13.60 -10.56
C THR A 187 -12.27 12.46 -10.51
N LEU A 188 -13.30 12.49 -11.37
CA LEU A 188 -14.24 11.37 -11.54
C LEU A 188 -13.51 10.08 -11.94
N GLN A 189 -12.58 10.15 -12.90
CA GLN A 189 -11.78 8.98 -13.28
C GLN A 189 -10.94 8.41 -12.12
N LEU A 190 -10.50 9.25 -11.19
CA LEU A 190 -9.79 8.79 -10.00
C LEU A 190 -10.73 8.10 -9.02
N LEU A 191 -11.93 8.67 -8.81
CA LEU A 191 -12.97 8.08 -7.98
C LEU A 191 -13.38 6.70 -8.52
N TRP A 192 -13.76 6.62 -9.80
CA TRP A 192 -14.17 5.36 -10.43
C TRP A 192 -13.07 4.30 -10.42
N GLY A 193 -11.83 4.72 -10.67
CA GLY A 193 -10.67 3.82 -10.56
C GLY A 193 -10.48 3.29 -9.15
N PHE A 194 -10.67 4.14 -8.13
CA PHE A 194 -10.62 3.74 -6.73
C PHE A 194 -11.74 2.76 -6.38
N SER A 195 -13.00 3.07 -6.71
CA SER A 195 -14.15 2.21 -6.44
C SER A 195 -14.06 0.86 -7.12
N THR A 196 -13.61 0.82 -8.39
CA THR A 196 -13.43 -0.44 -9.13
C THR A 196 -12.41 -1.36 -8.44
N SER A 197 -11.32 -0.79 -7.93
CA SER A 197 -10.35 -1.55 -7.14
C SER A 197 -10.93 -1.95 -5.79
N LEU A 198 -11.67 -1.05 -5.15
CA LEU A 198 -12.27 -1.29 -3.84
C LEU A 198 -13.31 -2.41 -3.88
N GLU A 199 -14.14 -2.50 -4.93
CA GLU A 199 -15.09 -3.60 -5.12
C GLU A 199 -14.40 -4.96 -5.09
N LYS A 200 -13.26 -5.09 -5.81
CA LYS A 200 -12.45 -6.31 -5.84
C LYS A 200 -11.86 -6.63 -4.47
N ILE A 201 -11.45 -5.61 -3.72
CA ILE A 201 -10.89 -5.75 -2.37
C ILE A 201 -11.97 -6.20 -1.39
N LEU A 202 -13.14 -5.54 -1.39
CA LEU A 202 -14.27 -5.89 -0.52
C LEU A 202 -14.72 -7.33 -0.76
N LYS A 203 -14.81 -7.75 -2.02
CA LYS A 203 -15.06 -9.16 -2.36
C LYS A 203 -14.08 -10.10 -1.66
N LYS A 204 -12.77 -9.84 -1.83
CA LYS A 204 -11.72 -10.66 -1.19
C LYS A 204 -11.81 -10.65 0.33
N VAL A 205 -12.09 -9.49 0.94
CA VAL A 205 -12.28 -9.37 2.39
C VAL A 205 -13.40 -10.28 2.89
N PHE A 206 -14.56 -10.23 2.24
CA PHE A 206 -15.70 -11.08 2.61
C PHE A 206 -15.48 -12.56 2.29
N ASP A 207 -14.60 -12.89 1.34
CA ASP A 207 -14.22 -14.26 1.01
C ASP A 207 -13.23 -14.88 2.03
N ILE A 208 -12.51 -14.06 2.83
CA ILE A 208 -11.54 -14.55 3.83
C ILE A 208 -12.25 -15.26 5.00
N ASP A 209 -13.26 -14.61 5.55
CA ASP A 209 -14.00 -15.09 6.72
C ASP A 209 -15.49 -14.80 6.52
N ALA A 210 -16.30 -15.87 6.50
CA ALA A 210 -17.75 -15.81 6.32
C ALA A 210 -18.48 -15.04 7.44
N SER A 211 -17.89 -14.94 8.62
CA SER A 211 -18.46 -14.23 9.77
C SER A 211 -18.40 -12.71 9.63
N ILE A 212 -17.53 -12.19 8.75
CA ILE A 212 -17.45 -10.75 8.47
C ILE A 212 -18.68 -10.34 7.66
N THR A 213 -19.63 -9.68 8.31
CA THR A 213 -20.85 -9.17 7.65
C THR A 213 -20.69 -7.72 7.19
N THR A 214 -19.77 -6.99 7.82
CA THR A 214 -19.50 -5.58 7.54
C THR A 214 -18.01 -5.26 7.55
N PHE A 215 -17.60 -4.28 6.75
CA PHE A 215 -16.20 -3.83 6.69
C PHE A 215 -16.10 -2.32 6.42
N ASN A 216 -15.20 -1.64 7.14
CA ASN A 216 -14.88 -0.24 6.88
C ASN A 216 -13.49 -0.15 6.24
N VAL A 217 -13.37 0.70 5.22
CA VAL A 217 -12.19 0.77 4.35
C VAL A 217 -11.19 1.83 4.82
N GLY A 218 -11.43 2.51 5.94
CA GLY A 218 -10.62 3.63 6.42
C GLY A 218 -9.15 3.28 6.67
N HIS A 219 -8.83 2.01 6.91
CA HIS A 219 -7.46 1.53 7.08
C HIS A 219 -6.73 1.19 5.77
N LEU A 220 -7.39 1.27 4.62
CA LEU A 220 -6.77 1.16 3.28
C LEU A 220 -6.17 2.50 2.84
N SER A 221 -5.24 3.05 3.63
CA SER A 221 -4.57 4.31 3.31
C SER A 221 -3.13 4.35 3.84
N ASN A 222 -2.32 5.28 3.32
CA ASN A 222 -0.94 5.53 3.79
C ASN A 222 -0.86 6.71 4.78
N ASP A 223 -1.97 7.17 5.36
CA ASP A 223 -2.05 8.38 6.19
C ASP A 223 -1.00 8.45 7.31
N LYS A 224 -0.73 7.31 7.94
CA LYS A 224 0.21 7.15 9.06
C LYS A 224 1.52 6.48 8.64
N LEU A 225 1.64 6.07 7.37
CA LEU A 225 2.78 5.29 6.90
C LEU A 225 4.08 6.06 7.05
N GLU A 226 4.11 7.34 6.67
CA GLU A 226 5.34 8.13 6.75
C GLU A 226 5.80 8.31 8.20
N ALA A 227 4.88 8.69 9.11
CA ALA A 227 5.20 8.86 10.52
C ALA A 227 5.67 7.55 11.17
N TYR A 228 4.96 6.45 10.91
CA TYR A 228 5.33 5.12 11.40
C TYR A 228 6.66 4.66 10.80
N GLY A 229 6.82 4.79 9.49
CA GLY A 229 8.02 4.41 8.75
C GLY A 229 9.26 5.14 9.25
N ARG A 230 9.17 6.46 9.48
CA ARG A 230 10.26 7.25 10.08
C ARG A 230 10.64 6.74 11.47
N SER A 231 9.64 6.47 12.31
CA SER A 231 9.87 5.95 13.67
C SER A 231 10.56 4.57 13.63
N ALA A 232 10.03 3.65 12.83
CA ALA A 232 10.58 2.30 12.67
C ALA A 232 12.01 2.33 12.11
N VAL A 233 12.26 3.11 11.05
CA VAL A 233 13.59 3.26 10.44
C VAL A 233 14.61 3.82 11.43
N SER A 234 14.21 4.79 12.25
CA SER A 234 15.09 5.38 13.28
C SER A 234 15.52 4.35 14.32
N GLN A 235 14.64 3.38 14.65
CA GLN A 235 14.93 2.32 15.62
C GLN A 235 15.83 1.22 15.05
N ILE A 236 15.78 1.00 13.73
CA ILE A 236 16.53 -0.09 13.08
C ILE A 236 18.03 0.21 13.03
N ASN A 237 18.48 1.45 13.33
CA ASN A 237 19.88 1.87 13.14
C ASN A 237 20.36 1.42 11.76
N LEU A 238 19.56 1.69 10.72
CA LEU A 238 20.01 1.55 9.34
C LEU A 238 21.22 2.46 9.21
N SER A 239 22.42 1.90 9.37
CA SER A 239 23.69 2.61 9.27
C SER A 239 23.93 2.91 7.80
N PHE A 240 23.12 3.81 7.24
CA PHE A 240 23.36 4.44 5.95
C PHE A 240 24.64 5.29 5.97
N SER A 241 25.24 5.49 7.15
CA SER A 241 26.55 6.11 7.37
C SER A 241 27.74 5.32 6.82
N LYS A 242 27.56 4.07 6.36
CA LYS A 242 28.64 3.23 5.78
C LYS A 242 28.47 2.87 4.30
N LEU A 243 27.50 3.45 3.60
CA LEU A 243 27.26 3.22 2.16
C LEU A 243 27.78 4.37 1.27
N LEU A 244 28.69 5.19 1.79
CA LEU A 244 29.54 6.10 1.02
C LEU A 244 30.89 5.44 0.74
#